data_AF-A0A933QDJ4-F1
#
_entry.id   AF-A0A933QDJ4-F1
#
_cell.length_a   1.000
_cell.length_b   1.000
_cell.length_c   1.000
_cell.angle_alpha   90.00
_cell.angle_beta   90.00
_cell.angle_gamma   90.00
#
_symmetry.space_group_name_H-M   'P 1'
#
loop_
_entity.id
_entity.type
_entity.pdbx_description
1 polymer ?
#
loop_
_entity_poly.entity_id
_entity_poly.type
_entity_poly.pdbx_seq_one_letter_code
_entity_poly.pdbx_strand_id
1 'polypeptide(L)'
;MTSASRFWQGQVPLAKTFWLGWAIPVVAGNVLVSRAAWWLISNLGLVPFYLTVALVAGYSIVAVVPVWRSASTYGGSRLLKYGARGLASLTSAVQVVAVGTVVFALVSIRMGIDPTSDPERIAEKTAIPSETHPLAGFWKYSANDNFGLAIAPAEGNLYSVSFCGPGGCFKPGTYRPNTPIAGDGDFQVVSNDTIRLRRADGWSTVTRSAGRGGDDCPKP
;
A
#
# COMPACT_ATOMS: atom_id res chain seq x y z
N MET A 1 19.79 40.54 -10.20
CA MET A 1 19.79 39.14 -9.68
C MET A 1 18.50 38.90 -8.89
N THR A 2 17.77 37.82 -9.17
CA THR A 2 16.50 37.52 -8.48
C THR A 2 16.71 36.95 -7.08
N SER A 3 15.69 37.05 -6.21
CA SER A 3 15.71 36.47 -4.85
C SER A 3 16.02 34.96 -4.88
N ALA A 4 15.44 34.23 -5.85
CA ALA A 4 15.67 32.80 -6.04
C ALA A 4 17.13 32.46 -6.40
N SER A 5 17.75 33.25 -7.28
CA SER A 5 19.15 33.07 -7.67
C SER A 5 20.10 33.26 -6.48
N ARG A 6 19.86 34.28 -5.64
CA ARG A 6 20.64 34.51 -4.41
C ARG A 6 20.52 33.36 -3.41
N PHE A 7 19.30 32.84 -3.24
CA PHE A 7 19.03 31.67 -2.41
C PHE A 7 19.80 30.44 -2.91
N TRP A 8 19.71 30.16 -4.22
CA TRP A 8 20.41 29.03 -4.83
C TRP A 8 21.93 29.14 -4.74
N GLN A 9 22.48 30.34 -4.82
CA GLN A 9 23.93 30.59 -4.69
C GLN A 9 24.42 30.56 -3.23
N GLY A 10 23.54 30.37 -2.24
CA GLY A 10 23.92 30.34 -0.82
C GLY A 10 24.29 31.72 -0.25
N GLN A 11 23.88 32.80 -0.90
CA GLN A 11 24.12 34.17 -0.43
C GLN A 11 23.13 34.62 0.66
N VAL A 12 22.15 33.79 0.96
CA VAL A 12 21.16 34.01 2.03
C VAL A 12 21.74 33.49 3.35
N PRO A 13 21.50 34.17 4.50
CA PRO A 13 21.99 33.71 5.80
C PRO A 13 21.59 32.28 6.13
N LEU A 14 22.51 31.51 6.71
CA LEU A 14 22.35 30.08 6.99
C LEU A 14 21.06 29.77 7.75
N ALA A 15 20.73 30.52 8.80
CA ALA A 15 19.50 30.30 9.57
C ALA A 15 18.24 30.45 8.71
N LYS A 16 18.20 31.46 7.84
CA LYS A 16 17.06 31.70 6.95
C LYS A 16 16.97 30.62 5.88
N THR A 17 18.10 30.26 5.28
CA THR A 17 18.20 29.19 4.28
C THR A 17 17.78 27.84 4.86
N PHE A 18 18.23 27.52 6.07
CA PHE A 18 17.91 26.29 6.77
C PHE A 18 16.42 26.23 7.16
N TRP A 19 15.89 27.23 7.88
CA TRP A 19 14.52 27.18 8.38
C TRP A 19 13.47 27.38 7.30
N LEU A 20 13.58 28.46 6.52
CA LEU A 20 12.56 28.82 5.53
C LEU A 20 12.75 28.10 4.20
N GLY A 21 14.00 27.78 3.86
CA GLY A 21 14.33 27.17 2.57
C GLY A 21 14.33 25.65 2.58
N TRP A 22 14.39 25.02 3.75
CA TRP A 22 14.50 23.56 3.87
C TRP A 22 13.62 22.99 4.97
N ALA A 23 13.87 23.29 6.25
CA ALA A 23 13.24 22.59 7.38
C ALA A 23 11.71 22.71 7.38
N ILE A 24 11.17 23.94 7.30
CA ILE A 24 9.72 24.16 7.31
C ILE A 24 9.05 23.53 6.07
N PRO A 25 9.51 23.81 4.83
CA PRO A 25 8.93 23.18 3.64
C PRO A 25 8.99 21.65 3.66
N VAL A 26 10.10 21.06 4.13
CA VAL A 26 10.23 19.59 4.23
C VAL A 26 9.23 19.04 5.24
N VAL A 27 9.14 19.62 6.44
CA VAL A 27 8.18 19.16 7.46
C VAL A 27 6.74 19.34 6.99
N ALA A 28 6.39 20.52 6.49
CA ALA A 28 5.05 20.79 5.98
C ALA A 28 4.69 19.87 4.81
N GLY A 29 5.62 19.67 3.87
CA GLY A 29 5.46 18.75 2.74
C GLY A 29 5.23 17.32 3.19
N ASN A 30 5.99 16.83 4.17
CA ASN A 30 5.80 15.48 4.73
C ASN A 30 4.44 15.35 5.43
N VAL A 31 4.02 16.32 6.25
CA VAL A 31 2.71 16.28 6.92
C VAL A 31 1.56 16.28 5.90
N LEU A 32 1.63 17.16 4.91
CA LEU A 32 0.65 17.23 3.84
C LEU A 32 0.62 15.95 3.01
N VAL A 33 1.77 15.39 2.67
CA VAL A 33 1.85 14.11 1.95
C VAL A 33 1.36 12.96 2.79
N SER A 34 1.65 12.88 4.09
CA SER A 34 1.09 11.82 4.94
C SER A 34 -0.44 11.89 5.01
N ARG A 35 -1.01 13.11 5.05
CA ARG A 35 -2.47 13.30 5.02
C ARG A 35 -3.06 12.95 3.66
N ALA A 36 -2.46 13.44 2.58
CA ALA A 36 -2.89 13.13 1.22
C ALA A 36 -2.75 11.63 0.93
N ALA A 37 -1.64 11.01 1.33
CA ALA A 37 -1.36 9.59 1.23
C ALA A 37 -2.48 8.74 1.82
N TRP A 38 -2.87 9.03 3.07
CA TRP A 38 -3.92 8.27 3.73
C TRP A 38 -5.26 8.36 2.98
N TRP A 39 -5.61 9.56 2.52
CA TRP A 39 -6.80 9.76 1.70
C TRP A 39 -6.70 9.06 0.33
N LEU A 40 -5.57 9.16 -0.35
CA LEU A 40 -5.30 8.59 -1.67
C LEU A 40 -5.35 7.06 -1.63
N ILE A 41 -4.70 6.44 -0.64
CA ILE A 41 -4.70 4.98 -0.45
C ILE A 41 -6.13 4.49 -0.24
N SER A 42 -6.93 5.22 0.54
CA SER A 42 -8.30 4.83 0.87
C SER A 42 -9.28 4.94 -0.30
N ASN A 43 -9.00 5.77 -1.31
CA ASN A 43 -9.97 6.10 -2.37
C ASN A 43 -9.51 5.76 -3.79
N LEU A 44 -8.21 5.90 -4.09
CA LEU A 44 -7.65 5.85 -5.45
C LEU A 44 -6.56 4.78 -5.61
N GLY A 45 -6.27 4.03 -4.54
CA GLY A 45 -5.24 3.01 -4.52
C GLY A 45 -3.81 3.58 -4.38
N LEU A 46 -2.82 2.74 -4.65
CA LEU A 46 -1.42 3.01 -4.26
C LEU A 46 -0.67 3.94 -5.22
N VAL A 47 -1.07 4.06 -6.49
CA VAL A 47 -0.34 4.85 -7.51
C VAL A 47 -0.17 6.33 -7.12
N PRO A 48 -1.24 7.08 -6.76
CA PRO A 48 -1.09 8.49 -6.42
C PRO A 48 -0.34 8.72 -5.10
N PHE A 49 -0.33 7.75 -4.19
CA PHE A 49 0.51 7.77 -2.99
C PHE A 49 2.00 7.79 -3.36
N TYR A 50 2.42 6.96 -4.32
CA TYR A 50 3.82 6.91 -4.72
C TYR A 50 4.29 8.17 -5.45
N LEU A 51 3.42 8.79 -6.26
CA LEU A 51 3.73 10.08 -6.90
C LEU A 51 3.97 11.19 -5.87
N THR A 52 3.17 11.23 -4.81
CA THR A 52 3.32 12.23 -3.74
C THR A 52 4.60 12.02 -2.94
N VAL A 53 4.97 10.77 -2.63
CA VAL A 53 6.26 10.44 -1.99
C VAL A 53 7.44 10.87 -2.86
N ALA A 54 7.42 10.56 -4.16
CA ALA A 54 8.50 10.90 -5.08
C ALA A 54 8.72 12.42 -5.20
N LEU A 55 7.63 13.21 -5.24
CA LEU A 55 7.71 14.67 -5.32
C LEU A 55 8.34 15.29 -4.07
N VAL A 56 7.95 14.83 -2.86
CA VAL A 56 8.50 15.35 -1.60
C VAL A 56 9.96 14.96 -1.43
N ALA A 57 10.33 13.73 -1.78
CA ALA A 57 11.72 13.30 -1.73
C ALA A 57 12.58 14.09 -2.73
N GLY A 58 12.11 14.26 -3.97
CA GLY A 58 12.78 15.06 -4.98
C GLY A 58 13.01 16.51 -4.53
N TYR A 59 11.99 17.15 -3.97
CA TYR A 59 12.12 18.47 -3.38
C TYR A 59 13.17 18.49 -2.24
N SER A 60 13.09 17.53 -1.32
CA SER A 60 14.00 17.45 -0.17
C SER A 60 15.46 17.37 -0.59
N ILE A 61 15.76 16.57 -1.62
CA ILE A 61 17.11 16.43 -2.19
C ILE A 61 17.58 17.76 -2.78
N VAL A 62 16.76 18.42 -3.60
CA VAL A 62 17.12 19.70 -4.24
C VAL A 62 17.31 20.81 -3.20
N ALA A 63 16.47 20.84 -2.16
CA ALA A 63 16.51 21.85 -1.10
C ALA A 63 17.75 21.75 -0.19
N VAL A 64 18.50 20.64 -0.20
CA VAL A 64 19.80 20.55 0.51
C VAL A 64 20.87 21.44 -0.13
N VAL A 65 20.86 21.61 -1.45
CA VAL A 65 21.89 22.37 -2.18
C VAL A 65 22.08 23.80 -1.65
N PRO A 66 21.02 24.63 -1.50
CA PRO A 66 21.18 25.98 -0.95
C PRO A 66 21.65 25.96 0.51
N VAL A 67 21.21 25.00 1.34
CA VAL A 67 21.70 24.84 2.72
C VAL A 67 23.20 24.55 2.74
N TRP A 68 23.65 23.64 1.87
CA TRP A 68 25.06 23.27 1.75
C TRP A 68 25.92 24.44 1.31
N ARG A 69 25.47 25.21 0.30
CA ARG A 69 26.16 26.41 -0.19
C ARG A 69 26.20 27.52 0.85
N SER A 70 25.08 27.80 1.52
CA SER A 70 25.01 28.79 2.60
C SER A 70 25.87 28.40 3.81
N ALA A 71 25.92 27.11 4.15
CA ALA A 71 26.81 26.63 5.21
C ALA A 71 28.29 26.76 4.82
N SER A 72 28.63 26.62 3.54
CA SER A 72 30.02 26.73 3.08
C SER A 72 30.61 28.12 3.31
N THR A 73 29.81 29.16 3.11
CA THR A 73 30.15 30.58 3.29
C THR A 73 29.92 31.09 4.72
N TYR A 74 29.29 30.29 5.59
CA TYR A 74 29.05 30.66 6.97
C TYR A 74 30.35 30.68 7.79
N GLY A 75 30.70 31.87 8.31
CA GLY A 75 31.89 32.12 9.14
C GLY A 75 31.66 32.06 10.65
N GLY A 76 30.44 31.74 11.11
CA GLY A 76 30.11 31.66 12.54
C GLY A 76 30.49 30.32 13.19
N SER A 77 29.68 29.88 14.16
CA SER A 77 29.93 28.63 14.91
C SER A 77 30.08 27.42 13.99
N ARG A 78 31.17 26.65 14.19
CA ARG A 78 31.39 25.37 13.50
C ARG A 78 30.25 24.38 13.76
N LEU A 79 29.70 24.37 14.97
CA LEU A 79 28.59 23.49 15.34
C LEU A 79 27.36 23.75 14.46
N LEU A 80 27.00 25.02 14.24
CA LEU A 80 25.88 25.38 13.37
C LEU A 80 26.14 25.02 11.91
N LYS A 81 27.37 25.25 11.44
CA LYS A 81 27.80 24.91 10.06
C LYS A 81 27.66 23.41 9.77
N TYR A 82 28.23 22.58 10.63
CA TYR A 82 28.24 21.12 10.43
C TYR A 82 26.89 20.50 10.82
N GLY A 83 26.21 21.02 11.83
CA GLY A 83 24.89 20.58 12.24
C GLY A 83 23.85 20.76 11.13
N ALA A 84 23.81 21.94 10.49
CA ALA A 84 22.89 22.20 9.38
C ALA A 84 23.15 21.27 8.17
N ARG A 85 24.43 21.01 7.85
CA ARG A 85 24.81 20.09 6.75
C ARG A 85 24.46 18.65 7.11
N GLY A 86 24.84 18.20 8.29
CA GLY A 86 24.59 16.82 8.75
C GLY A 86 23.10 16.51 8.79
N LEU A 87 22.29 17.39 9.37
CA LEU A 87 20.84 17.18 9.47
C LEU A 87 20.14 17.22 8.10
N ALA A 88 20.54 18.13 7.21
CA ALA A 88 20.00 18.21 5.86
C ALA A 88 20.36 16.96 5.04
N SER A 89 21.62 16.49 5.11
CA SER A 89 22.06 15.29 4.42
C SER A 89 21.42 14.01 4.96
N LEU A 90 21.33 13.87 6.28
CA LEU A 90 20.73 12.68 6.91
C LEU A 90 19.26 12.54 6.51
N THR A 91 18.50 13.62 6.61
CA THR A 91 17.07 13.62 6.23
C THR A 91 16.90 13.27 4.75
N SER A 92 17.74 13.80 3.86
CA SER A 92 17.66 13.47 2.43
C SER A 92 18.07 12.04 2.12
N ALA A 93 19.04 11.46 2.86
CA ALA A 93 19.39 10.05 2.72
C ALA A 93 18.21 9.14 3.12
N VAL A 94 17.51 9.46 4.21
CA VAL A 94 16.29 8.75 4.63
C VAL A 94 15.22 8.79 3.53
N GLN A 95 15.02 9.94 2.91
CA GLN A 95 14.06 10.10 1.81
C GLN A 95 14.45 9.29 0.56
N VAL A 96 15.74 9.22 0.21
CA VAL A 96 16.23 8.37 -0.90
C VAL A 96 15.95 6.90 -0.63
N VAL A 97 16.21 6.42 0.60
CA VAL A 97 15.91 5.04 0.99
C VAL A 97 14.41 4.78 0.89
N ALA A 98 13.58 5.69 1.41
CA ALA A 98 12.12 5.57 1.32
C ALA A 98 11.64 5.47 -0.14
N VAL A 99 12.09 6.35 -1.02
CA VAL A 99 11.77 6.26 -2.46
C VAL A 99 12.28 4.95 -3.08
N GLY A 100 13.50 4.53 -2.75
CA GLY A 100 14.07 3.28 -3.25
C GLY A 100 13.21 2.07 -2.87
N THR A 101 12.77 1.99 -1.60
CA THR A 101 11.87 0.92 -1.14
C THR A 101 10.51 0.93 -1.85
N VAL A 102 9.97 2.12 -2.10
CA VAL A 102 8.73 2.33 -2.86
C VAL A 102 8.87 1.86 -4.31
N VAL A 103 9.93 2.29 -5.00
CA VAL A 103 10.18 1.91 -6.39
C VAL A 103 10.38 0.41 -6.49
N PHE A 104 11.15 -0.17 -5.56
CA PHE A 104 11.33 -1.61 -5.50
C PHE A 104 10.00 -2.35 -5.32
N ALA A 105 9.15 -1.92 -4.37
CA ALA A 105 7.83 -2.53 -4.17
C ALA A 105 6.96 -2.46 -5.43
N LEU A 106 6.92 -1.30 -6.10
CA LEU A 106 6.18 -1.12 -7.35
C LEU A 106 6.69 -2.02 -8.47
N VAL A 107 8.01 -2.11 -8.63
CA VAL A 107 8.66 -2.96 -9.63
C VAL A 107 8.36 -4.43 -9.34
N SER A 108 8.44 -4.86 -8.08
CA SER A 108 8.06 -6.22 -7.66
C SER A 108 6.61 -6.54 -7.98
N ILE A 109 5.66 -5.64 -7.68
CA ILE A 109 4.24 -5.82 -8.04
C ILE A 109 4.06 -5.92 -9.56
N ARG A 110 4.70 -5.04 -10.33
CA ARG A 110 4.63 -5.04 -11.80
C ARG A 110 5.23 -6.30 -12.43
N MET A 111 6.28 -6.84 -11.82
CA MET A 111 6.94 -8.06 -12.27
C MET A 111 6.23 -9.33 -11.77
N GLY A 112 5.10 -9.21 -11.05
CA GLY A 112 4.40 -10.35 -10.47
C GLY A 112 5.18 -11.04 -9.35
N ILE A 113 6.23 -10.38 -8.83
CA ILE A 113 6.97 -10.80 -7.64
C ILE A 113 6.25 -10.25 -6.41
N ASP A 114 4.92 -10.35 -6.38
CA ASP A 114 4.20 -10.34 -5.12
C ASP A 114 4.13 -11.81 -4.68
N PRO A 115 4.87 -12.21 -3.62
CA PRO A 115 4.86 -13.58 -3.15
C PRO A 115 3.46 -14.04 -2.72
N THR A 116 2.51 -13.12 -2.56
CA THR A 116 1.11 -13.40 -2.22
C THR A 116 0.18 -13.42 -3.42
N SER A 117 0.63 -13.07 -4.64
CA SER A 117 -0.21 -13.08 -5.84
C SER A 117 -0.17 -14.42 -6.58
N ASP A 118 -1.34 -14.84 -7.06
CA ASP A 118 -1.61 -16.00 -7.92
C ASP A 118 -2.23 -15.48 -9.23
N PRO A 119 -1.38 -15.03 -10.19
CA PRO A 119 -1.85 -14.51 -11.47
C PRO A 119 -2.53 -15.59 -12.32
N GLU A 120 -2.18 -16.86 -12.10
CA GLU A 120 -2.76 -18.01 -12.78
C GLU A 120 -4.15 -18.38 -12.24
N ARG A 121 -4.56 -17.76 -11.13
CA ARG A 121 -5.87 -17.95 -10.49
C ARG A 121 -6.11 -19.42 -10.12
N ILE A 122 -5.07 -20.11 -9.67
CA ILE A 122 -5.11 -21.48 -9.15
C ILE A 122 -6.17 -21.58 -8.04
N ALA A 123 -6.23 -20.61 -7.12
CA ALA A 123 -7.24 -20.60 -6.05
C ALA A 123 -8.68 -20.63 -6.59
N GLU A 124 -8.98 -19.83 -7.62
CA GLU A 124 -10.32 -19.81 -8.26
C GLU A 124 -10.60 -21.10 -9.03
N LYS A 125 -9.60 -21.64 -9.75
CA LYS A 125 -9.73 -22.88 -10.53
C LYS A 125 -9.92 -24.13 -9.67
N THR A 126 -9.37 -24.13 -8.46
CA THR A 126 -9.43 -25.26 -7.52
C THR A 126 -10.57 -25.15 -6.52
N ALA A 127 -11.29 -24.01 -6.50
CA ALA A 127 -12.46 -23.78 -5.67
C ALA A 127 -13.71 -24.53 -6.20
N ILE A 128 -13.61 -25.86 -6.28
CA ILE A 128 -14.66 -26.75 -6.74
C ILE A 128 -15.24 -27.48 -5.52
N PRO A 129 -16.56 -27.37 -5.26
CA PRO A 129 -17.21 -28.11 -4.18
C PRO A 129 -17.01 -29.62 -4.34
N SER A 130 -16.76 -30.31 -3.23
CA SER A 130 -16.69 -31.78 -3.17
C SER A 130 -17.38 -32.29 -1.90
N GLU A 131 -17.53 -33.61 -1.77
CA GLU A 131 -18.11 -34.22 -0.56
C GLU A 131 -17.32 -33.87 0.71
N THR A 132 -15.99 -33.82 0.61
CA THR A 132 -15.11 -33.46 1.74
C THR A 132 -15.03 -31.95 1.96
N HIS A 133 -15.28 -31.15 0.91
CA HIS A 133 -15.17 -29.69 0.95
C HIS A 133 -16.41 -29.02 0.32
N PRO A 134 -17.61 -29.16 0.90
CA PRO A 134 -18.85 -28.67 0.29
C PRO A 134 -18.91 -27.14 0.18
N LEU A 135 -18.19 -26.43 1.05
CA LEU A 135 -18.13 -24.96 1.03
C LEU A 135 -17.11 -24.40 0.03
N ALA A 136 -16.35 -25.25 -0.68
CA ALA A 136 -15.44 -24.77 -1.72
C ALA A 136 -16.24 -24.17 -2.88
N GLY A 137 -15.79 -23.05 -3.44
CA GLY A 137 -16.54 -22.27 -4.43
C GLY A 137 -16.06 -20.83 -4.58
N PHE A 138 -16.68 -20.11 -5.51
CA PHE A 138 -16.51 -18.66 -5.62
C PHE A 138 -17.63 -17.93 -4.89
N TRP A 139 -17.29 -16.93 -4.07
CA TRP A 139 -18.22 -16.27 -3.16
C TRP A 139 -18.14 -14.74 -3.31
N LYS A 140 -19.29 -14.07 -3.35
CA LYS A 140 -19.38 -12.63 -3.65
C LYS A 140 -20.18 -11.90 -2.59
N TYR A 141 -19.84 -10.64 -2.34
CA TYR A 141 -20.63 -9.76 -1.46
C TYR A 141 -21.87 -9.24 -2.17
N SER A 142 -21.72 -8.94 -3.45
CA SER A 142 -22.81 -8.57 -4.36
C SER A 142 -22.71 -9.37 -5.65
N ALA A 143 -23.87 -9.69 -6.25
CA ALA A 143 -23.93 -10.36 -7.54
C ALA A 143 -23.22 -9.57 -8.64
N ASN A 144 -23.20 -8.24 -8.55
CA ASN A 144 -22.59 -7.36 -9.55
C ASN A 144 -21.06 -7.21 -9.41
N ASP A 145 -20.46 -7.74 -8.35
CA ASP A 145 -19.02 -7.61 -8.14
C ASP A 145 -18.24 -8.41 -9.20
N ASN A 146 -17.14 -7.89 -9.73
CA ASN A 146 -16.23 -8.68 -10.59
C ASN A 146 -15.09 -9.32 -9.79
N PHE A 147 -15.22 -9.30 -8.46
CA PHE A 147 -14.29 -9.82 -7.46
C PHE A 147 -15.05 -10.61 -6.39
N GLY A 148 -14.33 -11.39 -5.60
CA GLY A 148 -14.91 -12.26 -4.58
C GLY A 148 -13.86 -13.02 -3.80
N LEU A 149 -14.30 -14.07 -3.11
CA LEU A 149 -13.46 -15.02 -2.41
C LEU A 149 -13.51 -16.36 -3.15
N ALA A 150 -12.35 -16.88 -3.53
CA ALA A 150 -12.20 -18.28 -3.87
C ALA A 150 -11.92 -19.06 -2.59
N ILE A 151 -12.84 -19.96 -2.24
CA ILE A 151 -12.67 -20.90 -1.14
C ILE A 151 -12.30 -22.24 -1.78
N ALA A 152 -11.03 -22.64 -1.67
CA ALA A 152 -10.52 -23.86 -2.25
C ALA A 152 -10.22 -24.91 -1.17
N PRO A 153 -10.29 -26.21 -1.49
CA PRO A 153 -9.79 -27.25 -0.58
C PRO A 153 -8.33 -27.02 -0.23
N ALA A 154 -7.97 -27.27 1.03
CA ALA A 154 -6.60 -27.29 1.52
C ALA A 154 -6.30 -28.66 2.17
N GLU A 155 -5.16 -28.77 2.85
CA GLU A 155 -4.75 -30.02 3.48
C GLU A 155 -5.74 -30.46 4.58
N GLY A 156 -6.14 -31.74 4.57
CA GLY A 156 -7.08 -32.30 5.53
C GLY A 156 -8.52 -31.84 5.28
N ASN A 157 -9.17 -31.31 6.31
CA ASN A 157 -10.53 -30.74 6.27
C ASN A 157 -10.53 -29.21 6.28
N LEU A 158 -9.42 -28.61 5.83
CA LEU A 158 -9.26 -27.16 5.83
C LEU A 158 -9.60 -26.59 4.46
N TYR A 159 -9.98 -25.32 4.47
CA TYR A 159 -10.18 -24.50 3.30
C TYR A 159 -9.12 -23.41 3.26
N SER A 160 -8.61 -23.15 2.06
CA SER A 160 -7.89 -21.93 1.76
C SER A 160 -8.87 -20.88 1.28
N VAL A 161 -8.86 -19.70 1.92
CA VAL A 161 -9.68 -18.56 1.51
C VAL A 161 -8.79 -17.51 0.85
N SER A 162 -8.97 -17.32 -0.46
CA SER A 162 -8.23 -16.35 -1.27
C SER A 162 -9.16 -15.26 -1.78
N PHE A 163 -8.77 -13.99 -1.64
CA PHE A 163 -9.46 -12.92 -2.37
C PHE A 163 -9.05 -12.94 -3.85
N CYS A 164 -10.03 -12.82 -4.75
CA CYS A 164 -9.82 -12.87 -6.19
C CYS A 164 -10.49 -11.65 -6.83
N GLY A 165 -9.72 -10.88 -7.57
CA GLY A 165 -10.19 -9.68 -8.28
C GLY A 165 -9.68 -9.61 -9.72
N PRO A 166 -9.88 -8.47 -10.41
CA PRO A 166 -9.45 -8.30 -11.80
C PRO A 166 -7.95 -8.58 -12.04
N GLY A 167 -7.10 -8.31 -11.06
CA GLY A 167 -5.65 -8.51 -11.14
C GLY A 167 -5.15 -9.94 -10.85
N GLY A 168 -6.04 -10.89 -10.53
CA GLY A 168 -5.66 -12.24 -10.11
C GLY A 168 -6.21 -12.59 -8.73
N CYS A 169 -5.73 -13.71 -8.18
CA CYS A 169 -6.08 -14.15 -6.84
C CYS A 169 -4.91 -13.95 -5.87
N PHE A 170 -5.19 -13.93 -4.58
CA PHE A 170 -4.17 -14.20 -3.58
C PHE A 170 -3.84 -15.71 -3.58
N LYS A 171 -2.58 -16.05 -3.33
CA LYS A 171 -2.14 -17.44 -3.20
C LYS A 171 -2.90 -18.11 -2.06
N PRO A 172 -3.20 -19.41 -2.20
CA PRO A 172 -3.84 -20.17 -1.13
C PRO A 172 -3.15 -19.99 0.23
N GLY A 173 -3.94 -19.74 1.27
CA GLY A 173 -3.47 -19.52 2.64
C GLY A 173 -2.79 -18.17 2.95
N THR A 174 -2.70 -17.25 1.99
CA THR A 174 -2.03 -15.94 2.20
C THR A 174 -2.97 -14.78 2.51
N TYR A 175 -4.21 -14.81 2.01
CA TYR A 175 -5.22 -13.80 2.32
C TYR A 175 -5.80 -13.98 3.73
N ARG A 176 -6.09 -15.24 4.09
CA ARG A 176 -6.44 -15.68 5.45
C ARG A 176 -5.76 -17.02 5.72
N PRO A 177 -5.45 -17.35 7.00
CA PRO A 177 -4.99 -18.68 7.37
C PRO A 177 -5.98 -19.76 6.90
N ASN A 178 -5.46 -20.94 6.58
CA ASN A 178 -6.31 -22.09 6.26
C ASN A 178 -7.21 -22.42 7.46
N THR A 179 -8.49 -22.66 7.19
CA THR A 179 -9.53 -22.71 8.21
C THR A 179 -10.50 -23.86 7.94
N PRO A 180 -11.03 -24.54 8.97
CA PRO A 180 -12.11 -25.50 8.76
C PRO A 180 -13.43 -24.86 8.31
N ILE A 181 -13.54 -23.51 8.35
CA ILE A 181 -14.76 -22.69 8.18
C ILE A 181 -15.85 -23.04 9.19
N ALA A 182 -16.33 -24.28 9.20
CA ALA A 182 -17.24 -24.78 10.21
C ALA A 182 -16.56 -24.79 11.59
N GLY A 183 -17.17 -24.08 12.55
CA GLY A 183 -16.65 -23.93 13.91
C GLY A 183 -15.54 -22.89 14.06
N ASP A 184 -15.11 -22.24 12.99
CA ASP A 184 -14.19 -21.10 13.06
C ASP A 184 -14.93 -19.83 13.49
N GLY A 185 -14.42 -19.12 14.51
CA GLY A 185 -15.02 -17.90 15.03
C GLY A 185 -15.07 -16.71 14.05
N ASP A 186 -14.32 -16.78 12.95
CA ASP A 186 -14.36 -15.77 11.89
C ASP A 186 -15.40 -16.07 10.79
N PHE A 187 -16.08 -17.21 10.87
CA PHE A 187 -17.07 -17.65 9.88
C PHE A 187 -18.38 -18.08 10.55
N GLN A 188 -19.50 -17.79 9.89
CA GLN A 188 -20.81 -18.34 10.22
C GLN A 188 -21.41 -18.92 8.95
N VAL A 189 -21.51 -20.25 8.92
CA VAL A 189 -22.21 -20.95 7.83
C VAL A 189 -23.70 -20.77 8.06
N VAL A 190 -24.35 -19.95 7.23
CA VAL A 190 -25.80 -19.71 7.30
C VAL A 190 -26.54 -20.78 6.50
N SER A 191 -26.01 -21.10 5.32
CA SER A 191 -26.50 -22.18 4.44
C SER A 191 -25.34 -22.68 3.57
N ASN A 192 -25.60 -23.68 2.72
CA ASN A 192 -24.60 -24.17 1.75
C ASN A 192 -24.17 -23.10 0.74
N ASP A 193 -24.96 -22.04 0.55
CA ASP A 193 -24.71 -20.97 -0.42
C ASP A 193 -24.61 -19.59 0.23
N THR A 194 -24.59 -19.51 1.56
CA THR A 194 -24.48 -18.24 2.29
C THR A 194 -23.59 -18.39 3.51
N ILE A 195 -22.54 -17.58 3.57
CA ILE A 195 -21.60 -17.54 4.69
C ILE A 195 -21.49 -16.09 5.16
N ARG A 196 -21.42 -15.88 6.47
CA ARG A 196 -21.00 -14.58 7.03
C ARG A 196 -19.56 -14.70 7.47
N LEU A 197 -18.80 -13.66 7.20
CA LEU A 197 -17.39 -13.60 7.51
C LEU A 197 -17.09 -12.36 8.33
N ARG A 198 -16.21 -12.54 9.31
CA ARG A 198 -15.80 -11.48 10.22
C ARG A 198 -14.72 -10.61 9.55
N ARG A 199 -14.94 -9.31 9.58
CA ARG A 199 -14.06 -8.25 9.10
C ARG A 199 -13.84 -7.23 10.23
N ALA A 200 -12.94 -6.28 9.99
CA ALA A 200 -12.64 -5.22 10.95
C ALA A 200 -13.86 -4.34 11.29
N ASP A 201 -14.79 -4.20 10.34
CA ASP A 201 -16.03 -3.42 10.44
C ASP A 201 -17.24 -4.26 10.91
N GLY A 202 -17.05 -5.56 11.18
CA GLY A 202 -18.10 -6.45 11.68
C GLY A 202 -18.36 -7.64 10.75
N TRP A 203 -19.61 -8.10 10.69
CA TRP A 203 -20.02 -9.25 9.89
C TRP A 203 -20.45 -8.82 8.50
N SER A 204 -19.86 -9.43 7.47
CA SER A 204 -20.29 -9.28 6.09
C SER A 204 -20.82 -10.61 5.56
N THR A 205 -21.90 -10.57 4.79
CA THR A 205 -22.46 -11.76 4.13
C THR A 205 -21.87 -11.93 2.74
N VAL A 206 -21.54 -13.16 2.38
CA VAL A 206 -21.19 -13.56 1.03
C VAL A 206 -22.07 -14.71 0.56
N THR A 207 -22.40 -14.68 -0.72
CA THR A 207 -23.23 -15.68 -1.39
C THR A 207 -22.40 -16.40 -2.43
N ARG A 208 -22.61 -17.71 -2.56
CA ARG A 208 -21.97 -18.53 -3.58
C ARG A 208 -22.41 -18.05 -4.97
N SER A 209 -21.47 -18.03 -5.91
CA SER A 209 -21.68 -17.67 -7.32
C SER A 209 -21.09 -18.76 -8.22
N ALA A 210 -21.68 -18.99 -9.39
CA ALA A 210 -21.11 -19.91 -10.38
C ALA A 210 -19.76 -19.43 -10.94
N GLY A 211 -19.45 -18.14 -10.78
CA GLY A 211 -18.16 -17.56 -11.13
C GLY A 211 -18.11 -16.05 -10.94
N ARG A 212 -17.19 -15.40 -11.64
CA ARG A 212 -17.02 -13.93 -11.60
C ARG A 212 -18.08 -13.14 -12.37
N GLY A 213 -18.77 -13.78 -13.32
CA GLY A 213 -19.85 -13.17 -14.09
C GLY A 213 -20.93 -12.60 -13.17
N GLY A 214 -21.60 -11.54 -13.62
CA GLY A 214 -22.63 -10.84 -12.84
C GLY A 214 -23.96 -11.60 -12.73
N ASP A 215 -24.14 -12.65 -13.53
CA ASP A 215 -25.48 -13.18 -13.84
C ASP A 215 -25.87 -14.44 -13.03
N ASP A 216 -24.94 -15.02 -12.26
CA ASP A 216 -25.09 -16.37 -11.69
C ASP A 216 -25.19 -16.43 -10.15
N CYS A 217 -25.58 -15.34 -9.49
CA CYS A 217 -25.86 -15.41 -8.05
C CYS A 217 -27.30 -15.88 -7.81
N PRO A 218 -27.52 -16.82 -6.86
CA PRO A 218 -28.86 -17.13 -6.37
C PRO A 218 -29.54 -15.84 -5.92
N LYS A 219 -30.74 -15.57 -6.46
CA LYS A 219 -31.56 -14.46 -5.98
C LYS A 219 -32.01 -14.79 -4.55
N PRO A 220 -31.99 -13.82 -3.63
CA PRO A 220 -32.42 -14.01 -2.26
C PRO A 220 -33.89 -14.45 -2.16
#